data_AF-D8MIA5-F1
#
_entry.id   AF-D8MIA5-F1
#
_cell.length_a   1.000
_cell.length_b   1.000
_cell.length_c   1.000
_cell.angle_alpha   90.00
_cell.angle_beta   90.00
_cell.angle_gamma   90.00
#
_symmetry.space_group_name_H-M   'P 1'
#
loop_
_entity.id
_entity.type
_entity.pdbx_description
1 polymer ?
#
loop_
_entity_poly.entity_id
_entity_poly.type
_entity_poly.pdbx_seq_one_letter_code
_entity_poly.pdbx_strand_id
1 'polypeptide(L)'
;ACNLLGVDVMTGHWEFTYRDAEVIDNIAAFAGDFVAQNVKVREEALFDYRFEDFAGFDEDLGLAFDPYVIREAGGVRVAVIGQAFPYTPIANPSRFIPDWTFGIQEGRLQEIVDRVRERERPALVVLLSHNGMDVDLKLASRVRGIDLILGGHTHDGVPAPQVVDNPGGRTLVTNAGSNGKFLGVMDLDVGPGG
;
A
#
# COMPACT_ATOMS: atom_id res chain seq x y z
N ALA A 1 -19.90 -0.75 3.83
CA ALA A 1 -20.03 -0.12 2.50
C ALA A 1 -19.04 -0.73 1.50
N CYS A 2 -17.74 -0.74 1.78
CA CYS A 2 -16.71 -1.32 0.89
C CYS A 2 -17.00 -2.79 0.51
N ASN A 3 -17.47 -3.62 1.46
CA ASN A 3 -17.88 -5.00 1.17
C ASN A 3 -19.03 -5.08 0.15
N LEU A 4 -19.98 -4.15 0.18
CA LEU A 4 -21.09 -4.10 -0.79
C LEU A 4 -20.64 -3.57 -2.16
N LEU A 5 -19.66 -2.67 -2.16
CA LEU A 5 -19.04 -2.16 -3.39
C LEU A 5 -18.15 -3.22 -4.06
N GLY A 6 -17.64 -4.19 -3.30
CA GLY A 6 -16.70 -5.20 -3.78
C GLY A 6 -15.28 -4.66 -3.89
N VAL A 7 -14.83 -3.87 -2.91
CA VAL A 7 -13.43 -3.40 -2.87
C VAL A 7 -12.50 -4.59 -2.59
N ASP A 8 -11.56 -4.85 -3.49
CA ASP A 8 -10.64 -5.99 -3.37
C ASP A 8 -9.47 -5.75 -2.43
N VAL A 9 -8.87 -4.55 -2.49
CA VAL A 9 -7.63 -4.21 -1.76
C VAL A 9 -7.69 -2.75 -1.29
N MET A 10 -7.21 -2.49 -0.06
CA MET A 10 -7.08 -1.14 0.49
C MET A 10 -5.77 -0.95 1.27
N THR A 11 -5.39 0.31 1.46
CA THR A 11 -4.30 0.77 2.34
C THR A 11 -4.82 1.89 3.25
N GLY A 12 -4.08 2.25 4.30
CA GLY A 12 -4.57 3.14 5.36
C GLY A 12 -3.97 4.55 5.38
N HIS A 13 -4.75 5.50 5.90
CA HIS A 13 -4.31 6.80 6.38
C HIS A 13 -5.18 7.29 7.54
N TRP A 14 -6.36 7.82 7.23
CA TRP A 14 -7.28 8.35 8.24
C TRP A 14 -7.92 7.24 9.08
N GLU A 15 -7.88 6.00 8.61
CA GLU A 15 -8.25 4.81 9.36
C GLU A 15 -7.50 4.74 10.68
N PHE A 16 -6.25 5.20 10.74
CA PHE A 16 -5.42 5.23 11.95
C PHE A 16 -5.75 6.36 12.94
N THR A 17 -6.85 7.08 12.72
CA THR A 17 -7.43 7.97 13.75
C THR A 17 -8.38 7.26 14.70
N TYR A 18 -8.78 6.03 14.36
CA TYR A 18 -9.31 5.09 15.34
C TYR A 18 -8.16 4.52 16.20
N ARG A 19 -8.51 3.93 17.34
CA ARG A 19 -7.51 3.18 18.13
C ARG A 19 -7.16 1.90 17.38
N ASP A 20 -5.91 1.47 17.50
CA ASP A 20 -5.40 0.20 16.98
C ASP A 20 -6.36 -1.00 17.03
N ALA A 21 -7.03 -1.25 18.17
CA ALA A 21 -8.01 -2.34 18.29
C ALA A 21 -9.18 -2.19 17.31
N GLU A 22 -9.71 -0.96 17.17
CA GLU A 22 -10.81 -0.67 16.25
C GLU A 22 -10.34 -0.72 14.79
N VAL A 23 -9.09 -0.34 14.50
CA VAL A 23 -8.50 -0.53 13.15
C VAL A 23 -8.45 -2.02 12.81
N ILE A 24 -7.96 -2.86 13.73
CA ILE A 24 -7.87 -4.31 13.54
C ILE A 24 -9.27 -4.93 13.37
N ASP A 25 -10.24 -4.56 14.21
CA ASP A 25 -11.62 -5.04 14.11
C ASP A 25 -12.25 -4.66 12.76
N ASN A 26 -12.01 -3.43 12.29
CA ASN A 26 -12.50 -2.97 10.99
C ASN A 26 -11.86 -3.74 9.82
N ILE A 27 -10.57 -4.05 9.91
CA ILE A 27 -9.87 -4.88 8.92
C ILE A 27 -10.42 -6.31 8.94
N ALA A 28 -10.64 -6.90 10.12
CA ALA A 28 -11.23 -8.23 10.25
C ALA A 28 -12.67 -8.31 9.69
N ALA A 29 -13.41 -7.21 9.73
CA ALA A 29 -14.74 -7.10 9.12
C ALA A 29 -14.71 -6.78 7.61
N PHE A 30 -13.56 -6.38 7.06
CA PHE A 30 -13.40 -6.09 5.64
C PHE A 30 -13.23 -7.40 4.86
N ALA A 31 -13.99 -7.55 3.77
CA ALA A 31 -13.98 -8.79 2.98
C ALA A 31 -12.83 -8.86 1.97
N GLY A 32 -12.16 -7.74 1.69
CA GLY A 32 -10.96 -7.69 0.85
C GLY A 32 -9.69 -7.70 1.70
N ASP A 33 -8.56 -7.37 1.06
CA ASP A 33 -7.26 -7.34 1.73
C ASP A 33 -6.83 -5.93 2.12
N PHE A 34 -6.37 -5.78 3.36
CA PHE A 34 -5.71 -4.56 3.82
C PHE A 34 -4.19 -4.79 3.75
N VAL A 35 -3.50 -3.98 2.95
CA VAL A 35 -2.04 -4.11 2.75
C VAL A 35 -1.33 -2.83 3.14
N ALA A 36 -0.21 -2.95 3.87
CA ALA A 36 0.63 -1.81 4.23
C ALA A 36 2.06 -2.25 4.62
N GLN A 37 2.99 -2.20 3.66
CA GLN A 37 4.39 -2.58 3.90
C GLN A 37 5.12 -1.66 4.87
N ASN A 38 4.61 -0.44 5.08
CA ASN A 38 5.30 0.58 5.83
C ASN A 38 4.86 0.77 7.27
N VAL A 39 3.98 -0.08 7.78
CA VAL A 39 3.57 -0.06 9.17
C VAL A 39 4.30 -1.15 9.93
N LYS A 40 5.18 -0.76 10.85
CA LYS A 40 5.87 -1.69 11.75
C LYS A 40 5.37 -1.57 13.18
N VAL A 41 5.44 -2.67 13.92
CA VAL A 41 5.34 -2.63 15.37
C VAL A 41 6.64 -2.04 15.95
N ARG A 42 6.54 -1.17 16.95
CA ARG A 42 7.68 -0.59 17.68
C ARG A 42 8.49 -1.71 18.34
N GLU A 43 9.81 -1.56 18.38
CA GLU A 43 10.70 -2.58 18.97
C GLU A 43 10.34 -2.87 20.43
N GLU A 44 9.94 -1.86 21.19
CA GLU A 44 9.53 -2.02 22.58
C GLU A 44 8.24 -2.82 22.73
N ALA A 45 7.31 -2.66 21.77
CA ALA A 45 6.01 -3.33 21.78
C ALA A 45 6.06 -4.75 21.19
N LEU A 46 7.12 -5.13 20.49
CA LEU A 46 7.25 -6.47 19.91
C LEU A 46 7.32 -7.58 20.98
N PHE A 47 7.82 -7.29 22.18
CA PHE A 47 7.99 -8.28 23.25
C PHE A 47 6.67 -8.72 23.91
N ASP A 48 5.67 -7.85 23.90
CA ASP A 48 4.36 -8.05 24.52
C ASP A 48 3.24 -7.49 23.63
N TYR A 49 3.38 -7.70 22.31
CA TYR A 49 2.48 -7.10 21.34
C TYR A 49 1.06 -7.61 21.55
N ARG A 50 0.16 -6.71 21.93
CA ARG A 50 -1.22 -7.03 22.28
C ARG A 50 -2.02 -7.74 21.17
N PHE A 51 -1.55 -7.65 19.94
CA PHE A 51 -2.21 -8.23 18.77
C PHE A 51 -1.33 -9.29 18.09
N GLU A 52 -0.58 -10.08 18.87
CA GLU A 52 0.23 -11.20 18.36
C GLU A 52 -0.58 -12.22 17.53
N ASP A 53 -1.86 -12.42 17.86
CA ASP A 53 -2.77 -13.33 17.15
C ASP A 53 -3.43 -12.71 15.90
N PHE A 54 -3.16 -11.44 15.61
CA PHE A 54 -3.73 -10.80 14.43
C PHE A 54 -3.08 -11.36 13.16
N ALA A 55 -3.90 -11.90 12.24
CA ALA A 55 -3.40 -12.62 11.07
C ALA A 55 -2.45 -11.81 10.17
N GLY A 56 -2.59 -10.48 10.13
CA GLY A 56 -1.72 -9.60 9.34
C GLY A 56 -0.40 -9.22 10.03
N PHE A 57 -0.18 -9.64 11.28
CA PHE A 57 1.06 -9.41 12.01
C PHE A 57 2.13 -10.44 11.61
N ASP A 58 3.32 -9.95 11.28
CA ASP A 58 4.51 -10.76 11.01
C ASP A 58 5.58 -10.39 12.04
N GLU A 59 5.81 -11.30 13.00
CA GLU A 59 6.79 -11.11 14.09
C GLU A 59 8.23 -11.04 13.56
N ASP A 60 8.58 -11.90 12.60
CA ASP A 60 9.94 -12.00 12.04
C ASP A 60 10.35 -10.71 11.31
N LEU A 61 9.41 -10.09 10.59
CA LEU A 61 9.62 -8.83 9.88
C LEU A 61 9.25 -7.60 10.73
N GLY A 62 8.54 -7.81 11.84
CA GLY A 62 7.94 -6.76 12.68
C GLY A 62 6.91 -5.92 11.93
N LEU A 63 6.22 -6.49 10.95
CA LEU A 63 5.18 -5.80 10.17
C LEU A 63 3.83 -5.94 10.88
N ALA A 64 3.10 -4.83 10.99
CA ALA A 64 1.78 -4.84 11.62
C ALA A 64 0.66 -5.31 10.68
N PHE A 65 0.90 -5.29 9.37
CA PHE A 65 -0.04 -5.72 8.33
C PHE A 65 0.73 -6.42 7.20
N ASP A 66 0.01 -7.22 6.42
CA ASP A 66 0.56 -7.83 5.22
C ASP A 66 1.13 -6.77 4.26
N PRO A 67 2.36 -6.96 3.73
CA PRO A 67 2.99 -5.94 2.89
C PRO A 67 2.38 -5.87 1.48
N TYR A 68 1.83 -6.98 0.99
CA TYR A 68 1.28 -7.11 -0.35
C TYR A 68 0.31 -8.29 -0.43
N VAL A 69 -0.47 -8.33 -1.50
CA VAL A 69 -1.31 -9.48 -1.87
C VAL A 69 -1.18 -9.80 -3.36
N ILE A 70 -1.32 -11.07 -3.73
CA ILE A 70 -1.41 -11.49 -5.13
C ILE A 70 -2.88 -11.67 -5.52
N ARG A 71 -3.25 -11.09 -6.66
CA ARG A 71 -4.59 -11.14 -7.25
C ARG A 71 -4.53 -11.66 -8.67
N GLU A 72 -5.57 -12.35 -9.11
CA GLU A 72 -5.79 -12.62 -10.53
C GLU A 72 -6.77 -11.59 -11.10
N ALA A 73 -6.37 -10.92 -12.17
CA ALA A 73 -7.19 -9.96 -12.88
C ALA A 73 -6.94 -10.13 -14.39
N GLY A 74 -8.01 -10.26 -15.18
CA GLY A 74 -7.88 -10.43 -16.64
C GLY A 74 -7.06 -11.66 -17.07
N GLY A 75 -6.98 -12.70 -16.23
CA GLY A 75 -6.18 -13.90 -16.50
C GLY A 75 -4.68 -13.76 -16.23
N VAL A 76 -4.23 -12.65 -15.63
CA VAL A 76 -2.84 -12.44 -15.20
C VAL A 76 -2.74 -12.25 -13.69
N ARG A 77 -1.58 -12.60 -13.13
CA ARG A 77 -1.28 -12.35 -11.72
C ARG A 77 -0.75 -10.93 -11.52
N VAL A 78 -1.38 -10.21 -10.61
CA VAL A 78 -1.04 -8.85 -10.22
C VAL A 78 -0.62 -8.87 -8.75
N ALA A 79 0.55 -8.35 -8.45
CA ALA A 79 0.94 -8.09 -7.07
C ALA A 79 0.54 -6.67 -6.70
N VAL A 80 -0.20 -6.52 -5.59
CA VAL A 80 -0.58 -5.22 -5.04
C VAL A 80 0.15 -5.02 -3.73
N ILE A 81 1.15 -4.15 -3.73
CA ILE A 81 1.94 -3.76 -2.56
C ILE A 81 1.26 -2.55 -1.90
N GLY A 82 1.06 -2.61 -0.60
CA GLY A 82 0.42 -1.52 0.16
C GLY A 82 1.41 -0.50 0.69
N GLN A 83 1.06 0.77 0.62
CA GLN A 83 1.83 1.86 1.22
C GLN A 83 0.86 2.83 1.93
N ALA A 84 0.81 2.74 3.25
CA ALA A 84 0.01 3.62 4.09
C ALA A 84 0.63 5.02 4.19
N PHE A 85 -0.13 6.02 4.62
CA PHE A 85 0.38 7.38 4.77
C PHE A 85 1.55 7.42 5.78
N PRO A 86 2.76 7.85 5.35
CA PRO A 86 3.98 7.67 6.14
C PRO A 86 4.08 8.61 7.35
N TYR A 87 3.35 9.72 7.35
CA TYR A 87 3.45 10.75 8.39
C TYR A 87 2.31 10.70 9.42
N THR A 88 1.58 9.58 9.48
CA THR A 88 0.50 9.35 10.45
C THR A 88 0.89 9.68 11.91
N PRO A 89 2.08 9.31 12.43
CA PRO A 89 2.50 9.63 13.81
C PRO A 89 2.64 11.11 14.15
N ILE A 90 2.90 11.96 13.15
CA ILE A 90 3.05 13.42 13.36
C ILE A 90 1.81 14.20 12.93
N ALA A 91 0.96 13.61 12.10
CA ALA A 91 -0.31 14.20 11.65
C ALA A 91 -1.46 13.99 12.65
N ASN A 92 -1.35 13.00 13.54
CA ASN A 92 -2.43 12.59 14.45
C ASN A 92 -1.93 12.45 15.90
N PRO A 93 -2.82 12.56 16.91
CA PRO A 93 -2.46 12.28 18.30
C PRO A 93 -1.87 10.87 18.48
N SER A 94 -0.69 10.78 19.08
CA SER A 94 0.04 9.51 19.27
C SER A 94 -0.76 8.42 19.98
N ARG A 95 -1.72 8.80 20.82
CA ARG A 95 -2.62 7.89 21.55
C ARG A 95 -3.50 7.00 20.65
N PHE A 96 -3.63 7.30 19.35
CA PHE A 96 -4.38 6.46 18.40
C PHE A 96 -3.53 5.32 17.85
N ILE A 97 -2.20 5.48 17.82
CA ILE A 97 -1.23 4.56 17.24
C ILE A 97 -0.06 4.32 18.22
N PRO A 98 -0.35 3.73 19.40
CA PRO A 98 0.61 3.62 20.49
C PRO A 98 1.80 2.72 20.17
N ASP A 99 1.63 1.73 19.29
CA ASP A 99 2.63 0.68 19.03
C ASP A 99 3.10 0.64 17.57
N TRP A 100 2.54 1.46 16.69
CA TRP A 100 2.90 1.46 15.26
C TRP A 100 3.82 2.60 14.87
N THR A 101 4.77 2.28 14.00
CA THR A 101 5.62 3.24 13.30
C THR A 101 5.34 3.21 11.80
N PHE A 102 5.54 4.36 11.17
CA PHE A 102 5.23 4.61 9.77
C PHE A 102 6.42 5.31 9.12
N GLY A 103 6.54 5.22 7.81
CA GLY A 103 7.55 5.99 7.10
C GLY A 103 7.69 5.61 5.64
N ILE A 104 8.53 6.35 4.92
CA ILE A 104 8.95 5.99 3.56
C ILE A 104 10.27 5.24 3.70
N GLN A 105 10.24 3.93 3.49
CA GLN A 105 11.43 3.07 3.55
C GLN A 105 11.76 2.56 2.14
N GLU A 106 12.40 3.41 1.32
CA GLU A 106 12.72 3.14 -0.08
C GLU A 106 13.49 1.82 -0.25
N GLY A 107 14.51 1.57 0.58
CA GLY A 107 15.31 0.34 0.53
C GLY A 107 14.46 -0.92 0.76
N ARG A 108 13.63 -0.93 1.81
CA ARG A 108 12.73 -2.04 2.08
C ARG A 108 11.69 -2.22 0.98
N LEU A 109 11.12 -1.14 0.47
CA LEU A 109 10.17 -1.23 -0.63
C LEU A 109 10.85 -1.87 -1.87
N GLN A 110 12.09 -1.49 -2.18
CA GLN A 110 12.86 -2.14 -3.25
C GLN A 110 13.05 -3.63 -2.98
N GLU A 111 13.44 -4.03 -1.77
CA GLU A 111 13.59 -5.44 -1.38
C GLU A 111 12.28 -6.23 -1.52
N ILE A 112 11.15 -5.63 -1.14
CA ILE A 112 9.82 -6.25 -1.29
C ILE A 112 9.48 -6.42 -2.77
N VAL A 113 9.69 -5.38 -3.59
CA VAL A 113 9.43 -5.45 -5.04
C VAL A 113 10.31 -6.52 -5.69
N ASP A 114 11.60 -6.55 -5.38
CA ASP A 114 12.54 -7.54 -5.91
C ASP A 114 12.11 -8.96 -5.53
N ARG A 115 11.77 -9.17 -4.25
CA ARG A 115 11.28 -10.46 -3.74
C ARG A 115 9.97 -10.90 -4.41
N VAL A 116 9.02 -9.98 -4.60
CA VAL A 116 7.74 -10.24 -5.27
C VAL A 116 7.99 -10.63 -6.73
N ARG A 117 8.85 -9.90 -7.45
CA ARG A 117 9.21 -10.22 -8.84
C ARG A 117 9.91 -11.58 -8.94
N GLU A 118 10.81 -11.90 -8.02
CA GLU A 118 11.56 -13.16 -8.03
C GLU A 118 10.70 -14.37 -7.66
N ARG A 119 9.96 -14.30 -6.56
CA ARG A 119 9.23 -15.45 -6.00
C ARG A 119 7.86 -15.60 -6.62
N GLU A 120 7.08 -14.53 -6.58
CA GLU A 120 5.69 -14.54 -7.02
C GLU A 120 5.62 -14.50 -8.55
N ARG A 121 6.57 -13.83 -9.23
CA ARG A 121 6.61 -13.68 -10.69
C ARG A 121 5.27 -13.17 -11.27
N PRO A 122 4.70 -12.08 -10.72
CA PRO A 122 3.48 -11.50 -11.26
C PRO A 122 3.77 -10.87 -12.63
N ALA A 123 2.73 -10.76 -13.45
CA ALA A 123 2.82 -10.01 -14.69
C ALA A 123 2.90 -8.50 -14.40
N LEU A 124 2.18 -8.03 -13.38
CA LEU A 124 2.12 -6.61 -13.00
C LEU A 124 2.41 -6.42 -11.50
N VAL A 125 3.19 -5.40 -11.15
CA VAL A 125 3.40 -4.94 -9.76
C VAL A 125 2.82 -3.54 -9.60
N VAL A 126 1.80 -3.44 -8.75
CA VAL A 126 1.09 -2.21 -8.41
C VAL A 126 1.47 -1.79 -7.00
N LEU A 127 1.81 -0.52 -6.80
CA LEU A 127 1.87 0.10 -5.49
C LEU A 127 0.55 0.84 -5.23
N LEU A 128 -0.24 0.35 -4.27
CA LEU A 128 -1.41 1.05 -3.76
C LEU A 128 -0.96 2.00 -2.65
N SER A 129 -0.83 3.28 -3.00
CA SER A 129 -0.15 4.28 -2.17
C SER A 129 -1.09 5.31 -1.58
N HIS A 130 -0.78 5.73 -0.36
CA HIS A 130 -1.35 6.90 0.27
C HIS A 130 -0.26 7.92 0.65
N ASN A 131 0.89 7.95 -0.02
CA ASN A 131 1.95 8.93 0.28
C ASN A 131 1.57 10.36 -0.09
N GLY A 132 0.87 10.53 -1.21
CA GLY A 132 0.66 11.83 -1.87
C GLY A 132 1.44 11.94 -3.17
N MET A 133 0.88 12.68 -4.14
CA MET A 133 1.33 12.67 -5.53
C MET A 133 2.83 12.98 -5.71
N ASP A 134 3.34 14.08 -5.14
CA ASP A 134 4.75 14.46 -5.32
C ASP A 134 5.72 13.43 -4.73
N VAL A 135 5.33 12.79 -3.64
CA VAL A 135 6.11 11.75 -2.99
C VAL A 135 6.10 10.48 -3.85
N ASP A 136 4.95 10.10 -4.39
CA ASP A 136 4.82 8.95 -5.28
C ASP A 136 5.59 9.14 -6.59
N LEU A 137 5.55 10.33 -7.19
CA LEU A 137 6.39 10.67 -8.34
C LEU A 137 7.88 10.53 -8.02
N LYS A 138 8.30 11.00 -6.85
CA LYS A 138 9.70 10.89 -6.43
C LYS A 138 10.11 9.46 -6.13
N LEU A 139 9.21 8.67 -5.54
CA LEU A 139 9.44 7.25 -5.24
C LEU A 139 9.53 6.43 -6.53
N ALA A 140 8.62 6.67 -7.48
CA ALA A 140 8.62 6.05 -8.81
C ALA A 140 9.92 6.28 -9.59
N SER A 141 10.58 7.42 -9.39
CA SER A 141 11.86 7.73 -10.04
C SER A 141 13.05 6.97 -9.43
N ARG A 142 12.85 6.25 -8.32
CA ARG A 142 13.93 5.65 -7.50
C ARG A 142 13.76 4.14 -7.31
N VAL A 143 12.54 3.69 -7.07
CA VAL A 143 12.21 2.27 -6.88
C VAL A 143 11.94 1.63 -8.23
N ARG A 144 12.65 0.55 -8.53
CA ARG A 144 12.55 -0.20 -9.79
C ARG A 144 11.54 -1.32 -9.65
N GLY A 145 10.96 -1.74 -10.79
CA GLY A 145 10.12 -2.93 -10.87
C GLY A 145 8.66 -2.72 -10.46
N ILE A 146 8.26 -1.49 -10.14
CA ILE A 146 6.86 -1.08 -9.97
C ILE A 146 6.35 -0.59 -11.33
N ASP A 147 5.26 -1.15 -11.82
CA ASP A 147 4.68 -0.77 -13.12
C ASP A 147 3.70 0.39 -12.96
N LEU A 148 2.92 0.38 -11.87
CA LEU A 148 1.84 1.32 -11.62
C LEU A 148 1.80 1.73 -10.14
N ILE A 149 1.66 3.03 -9.88
CA ILE A 149 1.29 3.57 -8.58
C ILE A 149 -0.13 4.13 -8.68
N LEU A 150 -1.02 3.58 -7.87
CA LEU A 150 -2.35 4.11 -7.63
C LEU A 150 -2.31 4.88 -6.31
N GLY A 151 -2.18 6.20 -6.40
CA GLY A 151 -1.95 7.06 -5.26
C GLY A 151 -3.23 7.66 -4.65
N GLY A 152 -3.04 8.30 -3.51
CA GLY A 152 -4.07 8.96 -2.71
C GLY A 152 -3.54 10.19 -1.98
N HIS A 153 -4.11 10.51 -0.82
CA HIS A 153 -3.72 11.62 0.08
C HIS A 153 -3.95 13.04 -0.44
N THR A 154 -3.36 13.41 -1.57
CA THR A 154 -3.34 14.81 -2.07
C THR A 154 -4.61 15.23 -2.81
N HIS A 155 -5.54 14.28 -3.04
CA HIS A 155 -6.85 14.50 -3.65
C HIS A 155 -6.80 14.99 -5.11
N ASP A 156 -5.68 14.82 -5.81
CA ASP A 156 -5.53 15.20 -7.20
C ASP A 156 -6.45 14.38 -8.11
N GLY A 157 -7.21 15.06 -8.96
CA GLY A 157 -7.92 14.42 -10.08
C GLY A 157 -6.99 14.37 -11.29
N VAL A 158 -6.41 13.21 -11.57
CA VAL A 158 -5.43 13.02 -12.63
C VAL A 158 -6.09 12.35 -13.85
N PRO A 159 -6.36 13.08 -14.95
CA PRO A 159 -7.09 12.52 -16.09
C PRO A 159 -6.27 11.54 -16.94
N ALA A 160 -4.95 11.61 -16.85
CA ALA A 160 -4.02 10.68 -17.52
C ALA A 160 -2.81 10.44 -16.62
N PRO A 161 -2.32 9.18 -16.52
CA PRO A 161 -1.20 8.84 -15.65
C PRO A 161 0.06 9.62 -16.04
N GLN A 162 0.81 10.05 -15.04
CA GLN A 162 2.17 10.56 -15.24
C GLN A 162 3.10 9.38 -15.52
N VAL A 163 3.94 9.50 -16.54
CA VAL A 163 4.96 8.50 -16.86
C VAL A 163 6.27 8.94 -16.23
N VAL A 164 6.82 8.13 -15.33
CA VAL A 164 8.08 8.42 -14.63
C VAL A 164 9.15 7.42 -15.04
N ASP A 165 10.24 7.90 -15.62
CA ASP A 165 11.41 7.05 -15.92
C ASP A 165 12.24 6.79 -14.64
N ASN A 166 12.76 5.58 -14.50
CA ASN A 166 13.68 5.18 -13.44
C ASN A 166 14.76 4.22 -13.98
N PRO A 167 15.82 3.88 -13.21
CA PRO A 167 16.90 3.03 -13.70
C PRO A 167 16.48 1.62 -14.15
N GLY A 168 15.28 1.16 -13.79
CA GLY A 168 14.72 -0.14 -14.16
C GLY A 168 13.63 -0.10 -15.22
N GLY A 169 13.29 1.07 -15.78
CA GLY A 169 12.23 1.22 -16.77
C GLY A 169 11.34 2.43 -16.50
N ARG A 170 10.02 2.21 -16.56
CA ARG A 170 9.01 3.26 -16.37
C ARG A 170 7.96 2.81 -15.36
N THR A 171 7.42 3.79 -14.64
CA THR A 171 6.30 3.61 -13.73
C THR A 171 5.22 4.61 -14.08
N LEU A 172 3.97 4.15 -14.17
CA LEU A 172 2.79 5.00 -14.31
C LEU A 172 2.32 5.46 -12.94
N VAL A 173 1.97 6.73 -12.76
CA VAL A 173 1.51 7.28 -11.47
C VAL A 173 0.22 8.05 -11.68
N THR A 174 -0.84 7.73 -10.92
CA THR A 174 -2.13 8.41 -11.03
C THR A 174 -2.88 8.48 -9.70
N ASN A 175 -3.82 9.43 -9.59
CA ASN A 175 -4.75 9.62 -8.48
C ASN A 175 -6.18 9.82 -9.02
N ALA A 176 -7.19 9.35 -8.28
CA ALA A 176 -8.60 9.41 -8.66
C ALA A 176 -9.41 10.50 -7.92
N GLY A 177 -8.76 11.58 -7.47
CA GLY A 177 -9.42 12.65 -6.73
C GLY A 177 -9.82 12.25 -5.30
N SER A 178 -10.98 12.73 -4.84
CA SER A 178 -11.50 12.48 -3.50
C SER A 178 -13.03 12.48 -3.47
N ASN A 179 -13.60 12.07 -2.33
CA ASN A 179 -15.04 12.08 -2.05
C ASN A 179 -15.90 11.30 -3.07
N GLY A 180 -15.32 10.27 -3.72
CA GLY A 180 -16.02 9.49 -4.74
C GLY A 180 -16.39 10.28 -5.99
N LYS A 181 -15.76 11.45 -6.22
CA LYS A 181 -16.07 12.32 -7.36
C LYS A 181 -15.69 11.69 -8.70
N PHE A 182 -14.64 10.87 -8.71
CA PHE A 182 -14.17 10.16 -9.89
C PHE A 182 -13.91 8.69 -9.57
N LEU A 183 -14.05 7.85 -10.59
CA LEU A 183 -13.55 6.48 -10.61
C LEU A 183 -12.44 6.42 -11.66
N GLY A 184 -11.21 6.21 -11.22
CA GLY A 184 -10.08 6.01 -12.13
C GLY A 184 -10.17 4.63 -12.79
N VAL A 185 -10.03 4.59 -14.11
CA VAL A 185 -10.01 3.34 -14.89
C VAL A 185 -8.70 3.29 -15.66
N MET A 186 -7.92 2.23 -15.45
CA MET A 186 -6.64 1.99 -16.08
C MET A 186 -6.71 0.67 -16.85
N ASP A 187 -6.95 0.76 -18.16
CA ASP A 187 -6.91 -0.39 -19.06
C ASP A 187 -5.46 -0.63 -19.50
N LEU A 188 -4.92 -1.80 -19.18
CA LEU A 188 -3.51 -2.14 -19.42
C LEU A 188 -3.41 -3.30 -20.41
N ASP A 189 -2.54 -3.16 -21.40
CA ASP A 189 -2.04 -4.26 -22.22
C ASP A 189 -0.73 -4.74 -21.59
N VAL A 190 -0.76 -5.95 -21.01
CA VAL A 190 0.32 -6.48 -20.17
C VAL A 190 1.19 -7.45 -20.98
N GLY A 191 2.44 -7.07 -21.19
CA GLY A 191 3.39 -7.85 -21.98
C GLY A 191 4.23 -8.84 -21.16
N PRO A 192 5.10 -9.63 -21.81
CA PRO A 192 6.09 -10.43 -21.12
C PRO A 192 7.07 -9.53 -20.35
N GLY A 193 6.90 -9.43 -19.03
CA GLY A 193 7.79 -8.67 -18.13
C GLY A 193 7.19 -7.43 -17.49
N GLY A 194 5.89 -7.15 -17.69
CA GLY A 194 5.23 -5.91 -17.27
C GLY A 194 4.73 -5.14 -18.48
#